data_AF-A0A097APV8-F1
#
_entry.id   AF-A0A097APV8-F1
#
_cell.length_a   1.000
_cell.length_b   1.000
_cell.length_c   1.000
_cell.angle_alpha   90.00
_cell.angle_beta   90.00
_cell.angle_gamma   90.00
#
_symmetry.space_group_name_H-M   'P 1'
#
loop_
_entity.id
_entity.type
_entity.pdbx_description
1 polymer ?
#
loop_
_entity_poly.entity_id
_entity_poly.type
_entity_poly.pdbx_seq_one_letter_code
_entity_poly.pdbx_strand_id
1 'polypeptide(L)'
;MERGDNEIVNISTGKPTSINALVEMMNKIMNTFLEPIYTEPRKGDIMHSYLDNKKALDVLGWKPEYSLGDGLRETIEYYRIK
;
A
#
# COMPACT_ATOMS: atom_id res chain seq x y z
N MET A 1 -17.38 15.43 11.20
CA MET A 1 -15.97 15.75 10.88
C MET A 1 -15.71 17.09 11.53
N GLU A 2 -14.72 17.20 12.41
CA GLU A 2 -14.44 18.44 13.16
C GLU A 2 -13.20 19.20 12.63
N ARG A 3 -12.57 18.69 11.56
CA ARG A 3 -11.35 19.24 10.95
C ARG A 3 -11.36 19.01 9.44
N GLY A 4 -10.74 19.90 8.68
CA GLY A 4 -10.47 19.71 7.25
C GLY A 4 -11.46 20.34 6.27
N ASP A 5 -12.25 21.33 6.70
CA ASP A 5 -13.21 22.00 5.82
C ASP A 5 -12.51 22.64 4.60
N ASN A 6 -12.99 22.31 3.40
CA ASN A 6 -12.44 22.76 2.11
C ASN A 6 -10.97 22.40 1.85
N GLU A 7 -10.44 21.38 2.54
CA GLU A 7 -9.06 20.94 2.37
C GLU A 7 -8.94 19.72 1.45
N ILE A 8 -8.00 19.79 0.51
CA ILE A 8 -7.58 18.62 -0.28
C ILE A 8 -6.30 18.08 0.36
N VAL A 9 -6.31 16.80 0.72
CA VAL A 9 -5.18 16.11 1.35
C VAL A 9 -4.96 14.73 0.71
N ASN A 10 -3.71 14.24 0.76
CA ASN A 10 -3.39 12.88 0.37
C ASN A 10 -3.53 11.94 1.57
N ILE A 11 -4.22 10.82 1.38
CA ILE A 11 -4.32 9.72 2.35
C ILE A 11 -3.41 8.60 1.86
N SER A 12 -2.28 8.40 2.54
CA SER A 12 -1.27 7.42 2.14
C SER A 12 -0.41 7.00 3.33
N THR A 13 0.47 6.01 3.10
CA THR A 13 1.50 5.61 4.06
C THR A 13 2.77 6.47 3.97
N GLY A 14 2.92 7.29 2.93
CA GLY A 14 4.17 7.98 2.60
C GLY A 14 5.32 7.07 2.17
N LYS A 15 5.09 5.74 2.08
CA LYS A 15 6.14 4.75 1.86
C LYS A 15 5.98 4.10 0.48
N PRO A 16 6.93 4.27 -0.45
CA PRO A 16 6.91 3.56 -1.72
C PRO A 16 7.14 2.06 -1.51
N THR A 17 6.55 1.23 -2.35
CA THR A 17 6.79 -0.23 -2.39
C THR A 17 6.81 -0.67 -3.85
N SER A 18 7.86 -1.39 -4.26
CA SER A 18 7.93 -1.94 -5.62
C SER A 18 7.08 -3.20 -5.74
N ILE A 19 6.71 -3.58 -6.97
CA ILE A 19 5.99 -4.83 -7.24
C ILE A 19 6.81 -6.04 -6.76
N ASN A 20 8.13 -6.03 -6.96
CA ASN A 20 9.00 -7.12 -6.49
C ASN A 20 9.02 -7.24 -4.97
N ALA A 21 9.13 -6.12 -4.24
CA ALA A 21 9.06 -6.13 -2.78
C ALA A 21 7.69 -6.64 -2.28
N LEU A 22 6.60 -6.29 -2.98
CA LEU A 22 5.27 -6.82 -2.66
C LEU A 22 5.20 -8.34 -2.85
N VAL A 23 5.74 -8.89 -3.95
CA VAL A 23 5.81 -10.34 -4.19
C VAL A 23 6.62 -11.03 -3.09
N GLU A 24 7.78 -10.50 -2.71
CA GLU A 24 8.61 -11.04 -1.62
C GLU A 24 7.85 -11.06 -0.28
N MET A 25 7.15 -9.97 0.05
CA MET A 25 6.33 -9.89 1.27
C MET A 25 5.21 -10.93 1.26
N MET A 26 4.51 -11.09 0.14
CA MET A 26 3.46 -12.10 -0.01
C MET A 26 4.01 -13.52 0.09
N ASN A 27 5.13 -13.82 -0.56
CA ASN A 27 5.82 -15.12 -0.46
C ASN A 27 6.16 -15.46 0.99
N LYS A 28 6.70 -14.48 1.74
CA LYS A 28 7.02 -14.65 3.16
C LYS A 28 5.79 -14.92 4.01
N ILE A 29 4.67 -14.24 3.77
CA ILE A 29 3.43 -14.43 4.53
C ILE A 29 2.79 -15.79 4.20
N MET A 30 2.79 -16.18 2.93
CA MET A 30 2.14 -17.41 2.46
C MET A 30 3.01 -18.66 2.61
N ASN A 31 4.29 -18.49 2.94
CA ASN A 31 5.31 -19.55 2.93
C ASN A 31 5.44 -20.23 1.55
N THR A 32 5.57 -19.40 0.51
CA THR A 32 5.73 -19.81 -0.89
C THR A 32 7.02 -19.27 -1.50
N PHE A 33 7.41 -19.82 -2.65
CA PHE A 33 8.61 -19.44 -3.40
C PHE A 33 8.26 -19.11 -4.86
N LEU A 34 7.27 -18.22 -5.06
CA LEU A 34 6.85 -17.81 -6.39
C LEU A 34 7.84 -16.81 -6.98
N GLU A 35 8.38 -17.14 -8.16
CA GLU A 35 9.25 -16.24 -8.92
C GLU A 35 8.43 -15.41 -9.92
N PRO A 36 8.59 -14.08 -9.97
CA PRO A 36 7.91 -13.25 -10.96
C PRO A 36 8.31 -13.63 -12.40
N ILE A 37 7.32 -13.71 -13.29
CA ILE A 37 7.54 -13.78 -14.74
C ILE A 37 7.46 -12.35 -15.28
N TYR A 38 8.58 -11.81 -15.73
CA TYR A 38 8.65 -10.46 -16.29
C TYR A 38 8.12 -10.44 -17.72
N THR A 39 7.25 -9.47 -18.00
CA THR A 39 6.67 -9.22 -19.32
C THR A 39 6.83 -7.76 -19.71
N GLU A 40 6.44 -7.42 -20.93
CA GLU A 40 6.43 -6.03 -21.39
C GLU A 40 5.65 -5.11 -20.43
N PRO A 41 6.13 -3.87 -20.19
CA PRO A 41 5.42 -2.89 -19.38
C PRO A 41 4.03 -2.61 -19.94
N ARG A 42 3.05 -2.44 -19.05
CA ARG A 42 1.69 -2.09 -19.49
C ARG A 42 1.66 -0.62 -19.90
N LYS A 43 1.17 -0.35 -21.11
CA LYS A 43 1.04 1.02 -21.62
C LYS A 43 0.12 1.83 -20.71
N GLY A 44 0.62 2.93 -20.17
CA GLY A 44 -0.12 3.82 -19.28
C GLY A 44 0.16 3.62 -17.80
N ASP A 45 0.95 2.62 -17.42
CA ASP A 45 1.36 2.44 -16.01
C ASP A 45 2.24 3.61 -15.54
N ILE A 46 1.96 4.10 -14.34
CA ILE A 46 2.78 5.09 -13.64
C ILE A 46 3.91 4.34 -12.93
N MET A 47 5.16 4.66 -13.27
CA MET A 47 6.34 3.97 -12.72
C MET A 47 6.52 4.16 -11.21
N HIS A 48 6.25 5.37 -10.71
CA HIS A 48 6.40 5.73 -9.30
C HIS A 48 5.16 6.47 -8.84
N SER A 49 4.42 5.86 -7.90
CA SER A 49 3.23 6.45 -7.30
C SER A 49 3.30 6.27 -5.79
N TYR A 50 3.59 7.37 -5.10
CA TYR A 50 3.54 7.49 -3.65
C TYR A 50 3.27 8.96 -3.31
N LEU A 51 2.63 9.19 -2.17
CA LEU A 51 2.11 10.50 -1.82
C LEU A 51 2.67 10.94 -0.47
N ASP A 52 2.99 12.22 -0.32
CA ASP A 52 3.24 12.82 0.99
C ASP A 52 1.91 13.02 1.73
N ASN A 53 1.79 12.42 2.92
CA ASN A 53 0.61 12.49 3.78
C ASN A 53 0.74 13.52 4.92
N LYS A 54 1.81 14.33 4.94
CA LYS A 54 2.05 15.34 5.98
C LYS A 54 0.86 16.27 6.19
N LYS A 55 0.21 16.72 5.11
CA LYS A 55 -0.97 17.58 5.19
C LYS A 55 -2.16 16.88 5.88
N ALA A 56 -2.35 15.58 5.67
CA ALA A 56 -3.40 14.83 6.35
C ALA A 56 -3.11 14.70 7.86
N LEU A 57 -1.85 14.52 8.24
CA LEU A 57 -1.43 14.56 9.64
C LEU A 57 -1.67 15.94 10.27
N ASP A 58 -1.21 17.00 9.62
CA ASP A 58 -1.26 18.35 10.18
C ASP A 58 -2.70 18.89 10.30
N VAL A 59 -3.53 18.67 9.26
CA VAL A 59 -4.89 19.24 9.19
C VAL A 59 -5.91 18.34 9.87
N LEU A 60 -5.84 17.02 9.64
CA LEU A 60 -6.85 16.08 10.13
C LEU A 60 -6.42 15.39 11.43
N GLY A 61 -5.13 15.46 11.81
CA GLY A 61 -4.57 14.57 12.82
C GLY A 61 -4.46 13.13 12.34
N TRP A 62 -4.62 12.88 11.03
CA TRP A 62 -4.70 11.55 10.46
C TRP A 62 -3.31 10.98 10.19
N LYS A 63 -3.10 9.71 10.55
CA LYS A 63 -1.92 8.95 10.16
C LYS A 63 -2.32 7.50 9.85
N PRO A 64 -1.59 6.79 8.97
CA PRO A 64 -1.82 5.37 8.75
C PRO A 64 -1.60 4.60 10.06
N GLU A 65 -2.57 3.78 10.46
CA GLU A 65 -2.46 2.91 11.64
C GLU A 65 -2.01 1.49 11.28
N TYR A 66 -2.13 1.12 10.01
CA TYR A 66 -1.74 -0.18 9.50
C TYR A 66 -0.47 -0.08 8.64
N SER A 67 0.42 -1.06 8.81
CA SER A 67 1.49 -1.29 7.84
C SER A 67 0.99 -2.11 6.65
N LEU A 68 1.68 -2.03 5.51
CA LEU A 68 1.38 -2.88 4.36
C LEU A 68 1.46 -4.37 4.72
N GLY A 69 2.43 -4.75 5.55
CA GLY A 69 2.60 -6.15 5.98
C GLY A 69 1.43 -6.65 6.83
N ASP A 70 0.92 -5.84 7.76
CA ASP A 70 -0.21 -6.22 8.60
C ASP A 70 -1.49 -6.35 7.76
N GLY A 71 -1.75 -5.36 6.89
CA GLY A 71 -2.87 -5.41 5.97
C GLY A 71 -2.82 -6.60 5.00
N LEU A 72 -1.63 -6.96 4.50
CA LEU A 72 -1.46 -8.13 3.64
C LEU A 72 -1.75 -9.44 4.37
N ARG A 73 -1.36 -9.58 5.64
CA ARG A 73 -1.67 -10.79 6.43
C ARG A 73 -3.18 -10.98 6.57
N GLU A 74 -3.89 -9.93 6.97
CA GLU A 74 -5.35 -9.99 7.11
C GLU A 74 -6.04 -10.24 5.76
N THR A 75 -5.55 -9.61 4.69
CA THR A 75 -6.07 -9.81 3.33
C THR A 75 -5.90 -11.27 2.88
N ILE A 76 -4.70 -11.83 3.05
CA ILE A 76 -4.40 -13.23 2.68
C ILE A 76 -5.25 -14.19 3.50
N GLU A 77 -5.41 -13.94 4.81
CA GLU A 77 -6.23 -14.79 5.68
C GLU A 77 -7.70 -14.79 5.24
N TYR A 78 -8.25 -13.62 4.89
CA TYR A 78 -9.60 -13.52 4.34
C TYR A 78 -9.80 -14.41 3.09
N TYR A 79 -8.80 -14.49 2.20
CA TYR A 79 -8.86 -15.34 1.00
C TYR A 79 -8.61 -16.82 1.28
N ARG A 80 -8.01 -17.20 2.41
CA ARG A 80 -7.80 -18.62 2.79
C ARG A 80 -9.06 -19.28 3.34
N ILE A 81 -9.94 -18.51 3.96
CA ILE A 81 -11.16 -19.00 4.61
C ILE A 81 -12.32 -19.12 3.59
N LYS A 82 -12.19 -18.52 2.41
CA LYS A 82 -13.11 -18.71 1.28
C LYS A 82 -12.75 -19.92 0.43
#